data_AF-A0A1L3GLV0-F1
#
_entry.id   AF-A0A1L3GLV0-F1
#
_cell.length_a   1.000
_cell.length_b   1.000
_cell.length_c   1.000
_cell.angle_alpha   90.00
_cell.angle_beta   90.00
_cell.angle_gamma   90.00
#
_symmetry.space_group_name_H-M   'P 1'
#
loop_
_entity.id
_entity.type
_entity.pdbx_description
1 polymer ?
#
loop_
_entity_poly.entity_id
_entity_poly.type
_entity_poly.pdbx_seq_one_letter_code
_entity_poly.pdbx_strand_id
1 'polypeptide(L)'
;MSQGAGLREYALETLSIYWPEGKAAINSLPISAIAVEEKNVTIPPLMDLVSLPAWAADTGVEGTILVPAYLIEKGEGEVWTRVDWIGVAAWYLSGLPEREYERQHGPVHSYSFRLAKWDTRIWERAWVNRIALFLRRWAAEHLGQEEMTVCGPLPEPRILLTHDVDAVRKTLVIRAKQGAFFLFNAARTLSQGKPKKSLSHFFKGLGFIFRKADYWCFGTIRSLEEKYGVRSHFNFFGGNGPRKGGGCAFF
;
A
#
# COMPACT_ATOMS: atom_id res chain seq x y z
N MET A 1 -14.26 -9.68 -22.04
CA MET A 1 -14.39 -8.52 -21.14
C MET A 1 -13.02 -7.88 -21.01
N SER A 2 -12.88 -6.58 -21.27
CA SER A 2 -11.60 -5.88 -21.10
C SER A 2 -11.21 -5.90 -19.63
N GLN A 3 -9.93 -6.12 -19.32
CA GLN A 3 -9.45 -6.18 -17.92
C GLN A 3 -9.80 -4.91 -17.12
N GLY A 4 -9.92 -3.76 -17.77
CA GLY A 4 -10.31 -2.49 -17.14
C GLY A 4 -11.74 -2.46 -16.58
N ALA A 5 -12.69 -3.19 -17.17
CA ALA A 5 -14.06 -3.26 -16.66
C ALA A 5 -14.11 -3.97 -15.29
N GLY A 6 -13.31 -5.03 -15.12
CA GLY A 6 -13.24 -5.78 -13.86
C GLY A 6 -12.60 -4.98 -12.71
N LEU A 7 -11.61 -4.13 -13.00
CA LEU A 7 -10.96 -3.31 -11.98
C LEU A 7 -11.89 -2.23 -11.40
N ARG A 8 -12.74 -1.62 -12.24
CA ARG A 8 -13.74 -0.64 -11.78
C ARG A 8 -14.79 -1.28 -10.89
N GLU A 9 -15.32 -2.42 -11.31
CA GLU A 9 -16.30 -3.17 -10.52
C GLU A 9 -15.71 -3.60 -9.18
N TYR A 10 -14.47 -4.11 -9.18
CA TYR A 10 -13.72 -4.43 -7.96
C TYR A 10 -13.58 -3.22 -7.02
N ALA A 11 -13.27 -2.03 -7.54
CA ALA A 11 -13.17 -0.82 -6.73
C ALA A 11 -14.53 -0.40 -6.13
N LEU A 12 -15.60 -0.43 -6.92
CA LEU A 12 -16.95 -0.12 -6.44
C LEU A 12 -17.44 -1.11 -5.38
N GLU A 13 -17.16 -2.40 -5.56
CA GLU A 13 -17.49 -3.43 -4.58
C GLU A 13 -16.69 -3.26 -3.30
N THR A 14 -15.37 -3.07 -3.40
CA THR A 14 -14.48 -2.86 -2.25
C THR A 14 -14.87 -1.64 -1.43
N LEU A 15 -15.22 -0.54 -2.12
CA LEU A 15 -15.61 0.70 -1.47
C LEU A 15 -17.07 0.74 -1.02
N SER A 16 -17.89 -0.28 -1.33
CA SER A 16 -19.31 -0.32 -0.97
C SER A 16 -19.58 -0.22 0.54
N ILE A 17 -18.60 -0.56 1.38
CA ILE A 17 -18.67 -0.34 2.83
C ILE A 17 -18.83 1.13 3.21
N TYR A 18 -18.44 2.06 2.32
CA TYR A 18 -18.63 3.49 2.46
C TYR A 18 -19.97 3.95 1.91
N TRP A 19 -20.86 3.10 1.41
CA TRP A 19 -22.19 3.52 0.98
C TRP A 19 -23.13 2.32 0.96
N PRO A 20 -23.41 1.71 2.11
CA PRO A 20 -24.25 0.50 2.18
C PRO A 20 -25.59 0.64 1.46
N GLU A 21 -26.14 1.87 1.42
CA GLU A 21 -27.41 2.19 0.76
C GLU A 21 -27.23 3.02 -0.52
N GLY A 22 -26.05 3.60 -0.73
CA GLY A 22 -25.82 4.64 -1.76
C GLY A 22 -25.32 4.13 -3.11
N LYS A 23 -25.30 2.82 -3.38
CA LYS A 23 -24.74 2.26 -4.63
C LYS A 23 -25.35 2.89 -5.89
N ALA A 24 -26.66 3.13 -5.90
CA ALA A 24 -27.34 3.76 -7.04
C ALA A 24 -26.91 5.22 -7.23
N ALA A 25 -26.78 5.98 -6.13
CA ALA A 25 -26.34 7.37 -6.17
C ALA A 25 -24.90 7.50 -6.67
N ILE A 26 -23.99 6.64 -6.19
CA ILE A 26 -22.59 6.60 -6.66
C ILE A 26 -22.53 6.28 -8.16
N ASN A 27 -23.33 5.32 -8.63
CA ASN A 27 -23.38 4.98 -10.06
C ASN A 27 -23.99 6.09 -10.94
N SER A 28 -24.77 7.01 -10.38
CA SER A 28 -25.35 8.14 -11.13
C SER A 28 -24.41 9.33 -11.26
N LEU A 29 -23.29 9.35 -10.54
CA LEU A 29 -22.34 10.46 -10.61
C LEU A 29 -21.77 10.60 -12.03
N PRO A 30 -21.58 11.84 -12.54
CA PRO A 30 -21.05 12.09 -13.87
C PRO A 30 -19.52 11.93 -13.88
N ILE A 31 -19.03 10.73 -13.56
CA ILE A 31 -17.61 10.40 -13.49
C ILE A 31 -17.13 9.97 -14.87
N SER A 32 -16.09 10.62 -15.40
CA SER A 32 -15.42 10.18 -16.62
C SER A 32 -14.97 8.72 -16.50
N ALA A 33 -15.25 7.90 -17.50
CA ALA A 33 -14.82 6.50 -17.54
C ALA A 33 -13.59 6.35 -18.43
N ILE A 34 -12.41 6.59 -17.86
CA ILE A 34 -11.14 6.46 -18.58
C ILE A 34 -10.71 4.98 -18.48
N ALA A 35 -10.30 4.40 -19.62
CA ALA A 35 -9.87 3.00 -19.64
C ALA A 35 -8.61 2.81 -18.78
N VAL A 36 -8.77 2.17 -17.62
CA VAL A 36 -7.65 1.75 -16.77
C VAL A 36 -7.07 0.46 -17.35
N GLU A 37 -6.01 0.59 -18.14
CA GLU A 37 -5.30 -0.55 -18.72
C GLU A 37 -3.85 -0.57 -18.24
N GLU A 38 -3.33 -1.78 -17.94
CA GLU A 38 -1.94 -2.00 -17.52
C GLU A 38 -0.93 -1.37 -18.49
N LYS A 39 -1.22 -1.42 -19.79
CA LYS A 39 -0.34 -0.90 -20.86
C LYS A 39 -0.22 0.63 -20.89
N ASN A 40 -1.13 1.34 -20.24
CA ASN A 40 -1.16 2.81 -20.25
C ASN A 40 -0.48 3.40 -19.01
N VAL A 41 0.02 2.57 -18.09
CA VAL A 41 0.70 3.07 -16.88
C VAL A 41 2.13 3.47 -17.22
N THR A 42 2.41 4.77 -17.12
CA THR A 42 3.78 5.28 -17.18
C THR A 42 4.58 4.84 -15.94
N ILE A 43 5.86 4.49 -16.12
CA ILE A 43 6.74 4.11 -15.02
C ILE A 43 7.98 5.01 -15.03
N PRO A 44 8.24 5.81 -13.98
CA PRO A 44 7.39 6.03 -12.80
C PRO A 44 6.03 6.67 -13.17
N PRO A 45 4.98 6.46 -12.36
CA PRO A 45 3.70 7.10 -12.61
C PRO A 45 3.79 8.61 -12.41
N LEU A 46 3.22 9.36 -13.35
CA LEU A 46 3.04 10.81 -13.20
C LEU A 46 1.82 11.06 -12.32
N MET A 47 2.01 11.84 -11.27
CA MET A 47 1.00 12.10 -10.24
C MET A 47 0.71 13.59 -10.12
N ASP A 48 -0.56 13.95 -9.97
CA ASP A 48 -1.03 15.31 -9.77
C ASP A 48 -1.87 15.41 -8.48
N LEU A 49 -1.75 16.55 -7.78
CA LEU A 49 -2.66 16.89 -6.68
C LEU A 49 -3.85 17.65 -7.25
N VAL A 50 -5.03 17.04 -7.17
CA VAL A 50 -6.28 17.66 -7.63
C VAL A 50 -6.96 18.34 -6.45
N SER A 51 -7.21 19.64 -6.57
CA SER A 51 -7.98 20.41 -5.60
C SER A 51 -9.45 20.00 -5.63
N LEU A 52 -10.01 19.72 -4.46
CA LEU A 52 -11.41 19.40 -4.27
C LEU A 52 -12.23 20.69 -4.12
N PRO A 53 -13.52 20.66 -4.47
CA PRO A 53 -14.41 21.79 -4.24
C PRO A 53 -14.58 22.06 -2.74
N ALA A 54 -14.94 23.30 -2.39
CA ALA A 54 -15.01 23.76 -1.00
C ALA A 54 -15.87 22.87 -0.10
N TRP A 55 -16.97 22.33 -0.62
CA TRP A 55 -17.89 21.45 0.12
C TRP A 55 -17.30 20.07 0.47
N ALA A 56 -16.19 19.66 -0.14
CA ALA A 56 -15.51 18.39 0.15
C ALA A 56 -14.02 18.52 0.48
N ALA A 57 -13.53 19.73 0.74
CA ALA A 57 -12.10 19.97 0.98
C ALA A 57 -11.54 19.14 2.16
N ASP A 58 -12.33 18.89 3.20
CA ASP A 58 -11.99 18.07 4.37
C ASP A 58 -11.83 16.58 4.07
N THR A 59 -12.36 16.09 2.96
CA THR A 59 -12.15 14.69 2.54
C THR A 59 -10.73 14.46 1.98
N GLY A 60 -10.08 15.52 1.49
CA GLY A 60 -8.71 15.54 0.99
C GLY A 60 -7.64 15.76 2.06
N VAL A 61 -6.37 15.76 1.64
CA VAL A 61 -5.24 16.28 2.44
C VAL A 61 -5.02 17.71 2.00
N GLU A 62 -5.21 18.67 2.90
CA GLU A 62 -5.13 20.11 2.56
C GLU A 62 -6.04 20.49 1.38
N GLY A 63 -7.23 19.89 1.30
CA GLY A 63 -8.17 20.13 0.19
C GLY A 63 -7.82 19.41 -1.11
N THR A 64 -6.84 18.51 -1.13
CA THR A 64 -6.39 17.84 -2.36
C THR A 64 -6.38 16.31 -2.27
N ILE A 65 -6.47 15.63 -3.42
CA ILE A 65 -6.23 14.19 -3.56
C ILE A 65 -5.17 13.96 -4.64
N LEU A 66 -4.22 13.06 -4.35
CA LEU A 66 -3.19 12.65 -5.30
C LEU A 66 -3.73 11.60 -6.28
N VAL A 67 -3.69 11.92 -7.58
CA VAL A 67 -4.23 11.07 -8.66
C VAL A 67 -3.18 10.83 -9.75
N PRO A 68 -3.20 9.68 -10.45
CA PRO A 68 -2.41 9.50 -11.66
C PRO A 68 -2.86 10.50 -12.74
N ALA A 69 -1.91 11.26 -13.30
CA ALA A 69 -2.20 12.35 -14.24
C ALA A 69 -2.97 11.87 -15.50
N TYR A 70 -2.76 10.62 -15.91
CA TYR A 70 -3.45 10.04 -17.08
C TYR A 70 -4.92 9.69 -16.81
N LEU A 71 -5.36 9.69 -15.55
CA LEU A 71 -6.77 9.52 -15.15
C LEU A 71 -7.50 10.86 -15.00
N ILE A 72 -6.90 11.94 -15.50
CA ILE A 72 -7.52 13.25 -15.66
C ILE A 72 -7.84 13.43 -17.14
N GLU A 73 -9.12 13.46 -17.50
CA GLU A 73 -9.55 13.75 -18.86
C GLU A 73 -9.10 15.15 -19.27
N LYS A 74 -8.70 15.35 -20.53
CA LYS A 74 -8.34 16.69 -21.05
C LYS A 74 -9.59 17.49 -21.39
N GLY A 75 -9.60 18.79 -21.11
CA GLY A 75 -10.76 19.65 -21.34
C GLY A 75 -10.80 20.88 -20.45
N GLU A 76 -11.87 21.66 -20.60
CA GLU A 76 -12.14 22.85 -19.80
C GLU A 76 -12.93 22.51 -18.52
N GLY A 77 -13.03 23.46 -17.60
CA GLY A 77 -13.72 23.30 -16.33
C GLY A 77 -12.81 22.91 -15.16
N GLU A 78 -13.43 22.68 -14.00
CA GLU A 78 -12.70 22.32 -12.79
C GLU A 78 -12.05 20.94 -12.94
N VAL A 79 -10.80 20.79 -12.47
CA VAL A 79 -10.03 19.56 -12.71
C VAL A 79 -10.71 18.34 -12.06
N TRP A 80 -11.28 18.50 -10.86
CA TRP A 80 -11.86 17.40 -10.09
C TRP A 80 -13.06 16.74 -10.78
N THR A 81 -13.81 17.45 -11.63
CA THR A 81 -14.94 16.87 -12.37
C THR A 81 -14.50 15.98 -13.53
N ARG A 82 -13.25 16.15 -13.98
CA ARG A 82 -12.64 15.42 -15.11
C ARG A 82 -11.80 14.22 -14.68
N VAL A 83 -11.75 13.94 -13.38
CA VAL A 83 -11.00 12.80 -12.85
C VAL A 83 -11.89 11.56 -12.88
N ASP A 84 -11.34 10.45 -13.38
CA ASP A 84 -11.96 9.15 -13.21
C ASP A 84 -11.72 8.61 -11.79
N TRP A 85 -12.47 9.11 -10.81
CA TRP A 85 -12.27 8.77 -9.39
C TRP A 85 -12.38 7.29 -9.08
N ILE A 86 -13.27 6.56 -9.77
CA ILE A 86 -13.38 5.10 -9.63
C ILE A 86 -12.15 4.42 -10.23
N GLY A 87 -11.66 4.92 -11.37
CA GLY A 87 -10.41 4.46 -11.97
C GLY A 87 -9.19 4.73 -11.07
N VAL A 88 -9.13 5.88 -10.40
CA VAL A 88 -8.07 6.20 -9.44
C VAL A 88 -8.12 5.25 -8.25
N ALA A 89 -9.31 4.99 -7.68
CA ALA A 89 -9.45 4.02 -6.60
C ALA A 89 -9.01 2.62 -7.04
N ALA A 90 -9.42 2.18 -8.23
CA ALA A 90 -9.03 0.90 -8.80
C ALA A 90 -7.50 0.79 -9.01
N TRP A 91 -6.87 1.88 -9.46
CA TRP A 91 -5.43 1.97 -9.66
C TRP A 91 -4.65 1.73 -8.35
N TYR A 92 -5.05 2.40 -7.26
CA TYR A 92 -4.44 2.21 -5.95
C TYR A 92 -4.74 0.82 -5.36
N LEU A 93 -6.01 0.38 -5.40
CA LEU A 93 -6.43 -0.90 -4.81
C LEU A 93 -5.74 -2.09 -5.46
N SER A 94 -5.49 -2.02 -6.78
CA SER A 94 -4.90 -3.12 -7.52
C SER A 94 -3.36 -3.14 -7.49
N GLY A 95 -2.71 -2.11 -6.92
CA GLY A 95 -1.26 -1.94 -7.01
C GLY A 95 -0.78 -1.94 -8.47
N LEU A 96 -1.57 -1.31 -9.36
CA LEU A 96 -1.34 -1.36 -10.80
C LEU A 96 0.07 -0.91 -11.21
N PRO A 97 0.63 0.21 -10.70
CA PRO A 97 1.95 0.63 -11.14
C PRO A 97 3.03 -0.32 -10.64
N GLU A 98 2.92 -0.85 -9.42
CA GLU A 98 3.89 -1.85 -8.92
C GLU A 98 3.83 -3.12 -9.76
N ARG A 99 2.65 -3.62 -10.10
CA ARG A 99 2.47 -4.78 -10.99
C ARG A 99 3.09 -4.57 -12.36
N GLU A 100 2.86 -3.41 -12.97
CA GLU A 100 3.42 -3.10 -14.28
C GLU A 100 4.95 -2.94 -14.21
N TYR A 101 5.47 -2.38 -13.12
CA TYR A 101 6.91 -2.34 -12.86
C TYR A 101 7.49 -3.75 -12.76
N GLU A 102 6.85 -4.62 -11.99
CA GLU A 102 7.30 -6.01 -11.79
C GLU A 102 7.26 -6.82 -13.07
N ARG A 103 6.27 -6.56 -13.94
CA ARG A 103 6.18 -7.16 -15.27
C ARG A 103 7.37 -6.77 -16.15
N GLN A 104 7.84 -5.53 -16.06
CA GLN A 104 8.93 -5.00 -16.90
C GLN A 104 10.33 -5.27 -16.33
N HIS A 105 10.49 -5.25 -15.00
CA HIS A 105 11.80 -5.23 -14.33
C HIS A 105 12.02 -6.41 -13.38
N GLY A 106 11.02 -7.27 -13.22
CA GLY A 106 11.00 -8.32 -12.21
C GLY A 106 10.56 -7.79 -10.83
N PRO A 107 10.44 -8.69 -9.85
CA PRO A 107 9.80 -8.41 -8.56
C PRO A 107 10.46 -7.24 -7.80
N VAL A 108 9.64 -6.39 -7.15
CA VAL A 108 10.11 -5.29 -6.31
C VAL A 108 10.49 -5.80 -4.92
N HIS A 109 9.83 -6.86 -4.44
CA HIS A 109 10.04 -7.47 -3.10
C HIS A 109 9.99 -6.42 -1.96
N SER A 110 9.08 -5.46 -2.05
CA SER A 110 8.92 -4.38 -1.05
C SER A 110 10.15 -3.48 -0.86
N TYR A 111 11.11 -3.52 -1.79
CA TYR A 111 12.28 -2.65 -1.76
C TYR A 111 12.01 -1.32 -2.45
N SER A 112 11.65 -0.30 -1.67
CA SER A 112 11.39 1.06 -2.17
C SER A 112 12.54 1.65 -2.99
N PHE A 113 13.80 1.27 -2.72
CA PHE A 113 14.94 1.73 -3.52
C PHE A 113 14.91 1.27 -4.99
N ARG A 114 14.17 0.19 -5.30
CA ARG A 114 13.96 -0.26 -6.69
C ARG A 114 12.99 0.65 -7.43
N LEU A 115 12.14 1.37 -6.70
CA LEU A 115 11.21 2.36 -7.22
C LEU A 115 11.82 3.76 -7.18
N ALA A 116 13.09 3.87 -7.59
CA ALA A 116 13.79 5.15 -7.61
C ALA A 116 13.04 6.16 -8.48
N LYS A 117 12.93 7.40 -8.01
CA LYS A 117 12.21 8.53 -8.66
C LYS A 117 10.69 8.42 -8.66
N TRP A 118 10.10 7.42 -8.01
CA TRP A 118 8.66 7.40 -7.80
C TRP A 118 8.26 8.50 -6.81
N ASP A 119 7.08 9.06 -7.03
CA ASP A 119 6.48 10.01 -6.11
C ASP A 119 6.11 9.30 -4.79
N THR A 120 6.79 9.62 -3.70
CA THR A 120 6.57 8.93 -2.42
C THR A 120 5.18 9.18 -1.84
N ARG A 121 4.53 10.28 -2.26
CA ARG A 121 3.20 10.66 -1.79
C ARG A 121 2.15 9.59 -2.09
N ILE A 122 2.38 8.71 -3.08
CA ILE A 122 1.55 7.55 -3.42
C ILE A 122 1.25 6.70 -2.17
N TRP A 123 2.22 6.54 -1.26
CA TRP A 123 2.11 5.64 -0.10
C TRP A 123 1.95 6.37 1.25
N GLU A 124 1.91 7.70 1.27
CA GLU A 124 1.94 8.48 2.51
C GLU A 124 0.57 8.64 3.20
N ARG A 125 -0.51 8.33 2.49
CA ARG A 125 -1.90 8.59 2.91
C ARG A 125 -2.85 7.49 2.43
N ALA A 126 -3.98 7.35 3.11
CA ALA A 126 -5.07 6.46 2.73
C ALA A 126 -5.92 7.07 1.60
N TRP A 127 -5.32 7.27 0.41
CA TRP A 127 -5.96 7.96 -0.72
C TRP A 127 -7.28 7.31 -1.14
N VAL A 128 -7.36 5.98 -1.14
CA VAL A 128 -8.58 5.22 -1.48
C VAL A 128 -9.73 5.55 -0.54
N ASN A 129 -9.49 5.60 0.78
CA ASN A 129 -10.50 5.96 1.77
C ASN A 129 -10.99 7.39 1.55
N ARG A 130 -10.07 8.31 1.22
CA ARG A 130 -10.40 9.72 0.93
C ARG A 130 -11.24 9.88 -0.33
N ILE A 131 -10.92 9.13 -1.38
CA ILE A 131 -11.73 9.05 -2.60
C ILE A 131 -13.14 8.55 -2.27
N ALA A 132 -13.27 7.51 -1.43
CA ALA A 132 -14.57 6.99 -1.03
C ALA A 132 -15.41 8.04 -0.28
N LEU A 133 -14.82 8.76 0.67
CA LEU A 133 -15.48 9.86 1.39
C LEU A 133 -15.88 11.00 0.45
N PHE A 134 -15.00 11.37 -0.48
CA PHE A 134 -15.30 12.37 -1.49
C PHE A 134 -16.50 11.96 -2.36
N LEU A 135 -16.53 10.71 -2.85
CA LEU A 135 -17.62 10.20 -3.69
C LEU A 135 -18.96 10.18 -2.95
N ARG A 136 -18.99 9.79 -1.68
CA ARG A 136 -20.21 9.88 -0.85
C ARG A 136 -20.75 11.29 -0.83
N ARG A 137 -19.89 12.26 -0.55
CA ARG A 137 -20.31 13.66 -0.45
C ARG A 137 -20.71 14.24 -1.78
N TRP A 138 -20.02 13.86 -2.86
CA TRP A 138 -20.42 14.26 -4.20
C TRP A 138 -21.81 13.71 -4.55
N ALA A 139 -22.11 12.46 -4.20
CA ALA A 139 -23.44 11.89 -4.42
C ALA A 139 -24.53 12.66 -3.64
N ALA A 140 -24.25 13.06 -2.40
CA ALA A 140 -25.13 13.87 -1.59
C ALA A 140 -25.40 15.25 -2.22
N GLU A 141 -24.32 15.95 -2.60
CA GLU A 141 -24.38 17.25 -3.28
C GLU A 141 -25.11 17.17 -4.63
N HIS A 142 -24.84 16.15 -5.43
CA HIS A 142 -25.45 15.94 -6.74
C HIS A 142 -26.98 15.74 -6.65
N LEU A 143 -27.44 15.11 -5.57
CA LEU A 143 -28.86 14.87 -5.33
C LEU A 143 -29.54 15.96 -4.49
N GLY A 144 -28.77 16.93 -3.96
CA GLY A 144 -29.27 17.95 -3.04
C GLY A 144 -29.84 17.36 -1.75
N GLN A 145 -29.23 16.29 -1.23
CA GLN A 145 -29.68 15.55 -0.06
C GLN A 145 -28.53 15.39 0.95
N GLU A 146 -28.88 15.09 2.20
CA GLU A 146 -27.91 14.81 3.26
C GLU A 146 -27.12 13.52 2.99
N GLU A 147 -25.81 13.53 3.29
CA GLU A 147 -24.92 12.39 3.02
C GLU A 147 -25.38 11.10 3.71
N MET A 148 -25.86 11.22 4.94
CA MET A 148 -26.39 10.10 5.73
C MET A 148 -27.65 9.49 5.10
N THR A 149 -28.50 10.33 4.48
CA THR A 149 -29.73 9.88 3.81
C THR A 149 -29.41 9.18 2.49
N VAL A 150 -28.41 9.65 1.74
CA VAL A 150 -28.05 9.08 0.44
C VAL A 150 -27.22 7.81 0.56
N CYS A 151 -26.22 7.81 1.44
CA CYS A 151 -25.22 6.75 1.49
C CYS A 151 -25.34 5.82 2.71
N GLY A 152 -26.18 6.16 3.69
CA GLY A 152 -26.23 5.44 4.96
C GLY A 152 -25.02 5.77 5.86
N PRO A 153 -24.83 5.03 6.97
CA PRO A 153 -23.80 5.35 7.95
C PRO A 153 -22.39 5.12 7.39
N LEU A 154 -21.42 5.86 7.94
CA LEU A 154 -20.01 5.56 7.70
C LEU A 154 -19.61 4.24 8.36
N PRO A 155 -18.65 3.50 7.78
CA PRO A 155 -18.12 2.31 8.42
C PRO A 155 -17.40 2.70 9.71
N GLU A 156 -17.49 1.85 10.73
CA GLU A 156 -16.71 2.02 11.96
C GLU A 156 -15.21 2.01 11.62
N PRO A 157 -14.43 3.01 12.07
CA PRO A 157 -12.98 3.02 11.87
C PRO A 157 -12.33 1.79 12.49
N ARG A 158 -11.53 1.08 11.70
CA ARG A 158 -10.82 -0.14 12.13
C ARG A 158 -9.33 0.01 11.86
N ILE A 159 -8.52 -0.29 12.88
CA ILE A 159 -7.07 -0.45 12.74
C ILE A 159 -6.81 -1.95 12.63
N LEU A 160 -6.35 -2.39 11.46
CA LEU A 160 -5.93 -3.76 11.23
C LEU A 160 -4.42 -3.84 11.41
N LEU A 161 -3.97 -4.61 12.40
CA LEU A 161 -2.56 -4.91 12.59
C LEU A 161 -2.21 -6.11 11.72
N THR A 162 -1.48 -5.90 10.63
CA THR A 162 -1.02 -6.98 9.74
C THR A 162 0.48 -7.18 9.90
N HIS A 163 0.93 -8.44 9.87
CA HIS A 163 2.36 -8.78 9.91
C HIS A 163 2.65 -9.78 8.81
N ASP A 164 3.60 -9.44 7.94
CA ASP A 164 4.13 -10.38 6.97
C ASP A 164 5.21 -11.23 7.65
N VAL A 165 4.99 -12.54 7.69
CA VAL A 165 5.89 -13.49 8.35
C VAL A 165 6.74 -14.20 7.29
N ASP A 166 7.91 -13.63 7.03
CA ASP A 166 8.88 -14.18 6.06
C ASP A 166 9.61 -15.42 6.58
N ALA A 167 9.89 -15.46 7.89
CA ALA A 167 10.64 -16.55 8.50
C ALA A 167 10.27 -16.69 9.97
N VAL A 168 9.81 -17.90 10.32
CA VAL A 168 9.54 -18.26 11.70
C VAL A 168 10.83 -18.65 12.44
N ARG A 169 11.76 -19.33 11.75
CA ARG A 169 13.02 -19.81 12.30
C ARG A 169 14.24 -19.21 11.60
N LYS A 170 15.32 -18.94 12.35
CA LYS A 170 16.62 -18.55 11.78
C LYS A 170 17.32 -19.72 11.11
N THR A 171 17.19 -19.82 9.79
CA THR A 171 17.97 -20.77 8.99
C THR A 171 19.46 -20.41 8.96
N LEU A 172 20.33 -21.39 8.65
CA LEU A 172 21.76 -21.14 8.48
C LEU A 172 22.04 -20.07 7.42
N VAL A 173 21.24 -20.05 6.35
CA VAL A 173 21.33 -19.04 5.28
C VAL A 173 21.05 -17.64 5.82
N ILE A 174 19.99 -17.47 6.63
CA ILE A 174 19.68 -16.19 7.27
C ILE A 174 20.82 -15.75 8.20
N ARG A 175 21.38 -16.68 8.99
CA ARG A 175 22.52 -16.42 9.88
C ARG A 175 23.76 -15.96 9.12
N ALA A 176 24.11 -16.65 8.04
CA ALA A 176 25.26 -16.31 7.22
C ALA A 176 25.11 -14.93 6.57
N LYS A 177 23.95 -14.65 5.94
CA LYS A 177 23.68 -13.36 5.29
C LYS A 177 23.76 -12.19 6.27
N GLN A 178 23.06 -12.29 7.40
CA GLN A 178 23.04 -11.23 8.41
C GLN A 178 24.40 -11.09 9.10
N GLY A 179 25.09 -12.20 9.38
CA GLY A 179 26.46 -12.19 9.90
C GLY A 179 27.42 -11.43 8.98
N ALA A 180 27.40 -11.74 7.67
CA ALA A 180 28.21 -11.04 6.67
C ALA A 180 27.89 -9.54 6.61
N PHE A 181 26.61 -9.17 6.66
CA PHE A 181 26.19 -7.77 6.67
C PHE A 181 26.71 -6.99 7.90
N PHE A 182 26.67 -7.60 9.09
CA PHE A 182 27.24 -6.98 10.29
C PHE A 182 28.76 -6.83 10.21
N LEU A 183 29.47 -7.81 9.66
CA LEU A 183 30.92 -7.74 9.46
C LEU A 183 31.30 -6.65 8.45
N PHE A 184 30.58 -6.55 7.33
CA PHE A 184 30.77 -5.47 6.35
C PHE A 184 30.57 -4.09 6.98
N ASN A 185 29.49 -3.92 7.76
CA ASN A 185 29.24 -2.65 8.46
C ASN A 185 30.27 -2.36 9.56
N ALA A 186 30.80 -3.38 10.24
CA ALA A 186 31.89 -3.22 11.19
C ALA A 186 33.15 -2.70 10.49
N ALA A 187 33.53 -3.29 9.34
CA ALA A 187 34.67 -2.83 8.55
C ALA A 187 34.47 -1.39 8.04
N ARG A 188 33.28 -1.08 7.51
CA ARG A 188 32.93 0.27 7.03
C ARG A 188 32.95 1.31 8.14
N THR A 189 32.46 1.00 9.34
CA THR A 189 32.47 1.95 10.46
C THR A 189 33.88 2.13 11.04
N LEU A 190 34.72 1.09 10.95
CA LEU A 190 36.13 1.19 11.32
C LEU A 190 36.89 2.13 10.37
N SER A 191 36.68 2.02 9.05
CA SER A 191 37.31 2.92 8.08
C SER A 191 36.85 4.38 8.20
N GLN A 192 35.69 4.62 8.81
CA GLN A 192 35.18 5.94 9.16
C GLN A 192 35.68 6.46 10.52
N GLY A 193 36.63 5.78 11.18
CA GLY A 193 37.20 6.20 12.46
C GLY A 193 36.26 6.04 13.65
N LYS A 194 35.25 5.15 13.58
CA LYS A 194 34.26 4.90 14.66
C LYS A 194 34.46 3.53 15.32
N PRO A 195 35.58 3.27 16.04
CA PRO A 195 35.96 1.95 16.52
C PRO A 195 34.98 1.35 17.52
N LYS A 196 34.43 2.15 18.45
CA LYS A 196 33.40 1.68 19.40
C LYS A 196 32.16 1.13 18.69
N LYS A 197 31.74 1.80 17.61
CA LYS A 197 30.59 1.38 16.81
C LYS A 197 30.90 0.12 15.99
N SER A 198 32.12 0.03 15.44
CA SER A 198 32.61 -1.16 14.75
C SER A 198 32.61 -2.40 15.64
N LEU A 199 33.16 -2.28 16.86
CA LEU A 199 33.19 -3.36 17.83
C LEU A 199 31.78 -3.85 18.21
N SER A 200 30.83 -2.91 18.35
CA SER A 200 29.42 -3.25 18.56
C SER A 200 28.83 -4.05 17.40
N HIS A 201 29.09 -3.64 16.15
CA HIS A 201 28.63 -4.38 14.96
C HIS A 201 29.26 -5.78 14.87
N PHE A 202 30.55 -5.90 15.18
CA PHE A 202 31.26 -7.16 15.17
C PHE A 202 30.67 -8.17 16.18
N PHE A 203 30.50 -7.77 17.45
CA PHE A 203 29.89 -8.64 18.46
C PHE A 203 28.42 -8.93 18.19
N LYS A 204 27.68 -8.01 17.56
CA LYS A 204 26.31 -8.28 17.07
C LYS A 204 26.32 -9.37 15.99
N GLY A 205 27.28 -9.32 15.05
CA GLY A 205 27.45 -10.34 14.01
C GLY A 205 27.75 -11.71 14.59
N LEU A 206 28.74 -11.81 15.49
CA LEU A 206 29.05 -13.05 16.21
C LEU A 206 27.86 -13.57 17.00
N GLY A 207 27.20 -12.69 17.76
CA GLY A 207 25.99 -13.03 18.50
C GLY A 207 24.88 -13.57 17.59
N PHE A 208 24.71 -13.02 16.39
CA PHE A 208 23.68 -13.49 15.44
C PHE A 208 23.99 -14.87 14.85
N ILE A 209 25.27 -15.17 14.61
CA ILE A 209 25.70 -16.48 14.08
C ILE A 209 25.54 -17.57 15.14
N PHE A 210 25.99 -17.30 16.37
CA PHE A 210 26.10 -18.32 17.42
C PHE A 210 24.90 -18.43 18.35
N ARG A 211 24.09 -17.37 18.54
CA ARG A 211 22.90 -17.49 19.39
C ARG A 211 21.79 -18.27 18.66
N LYS A 212 21.23 -19.27 19.34
CA LYS A 212 19.94 -19.87 19.01
C LYS A 212 18.81 -18.88 19.35
N ALA A 213 18.76 -17.76 18.65
CA ALA A 213 17.61 -16.85 18.73
C ALA A 213 16.60 -17.29 17.67
N ASP A 214 15.39 -17.65 18.10
CA ASP A 214 14.26 -17.87 17.20
C ASP A 214 13.57 -16.53 16.92
N TYR A 215 12.90 -16.39 15.76
CA TYR A 215 12.02 -15.24 15.51
C TYR A 215 10.62 -15.44 16.11
N TRP A 216 10.42 -16.59 16.78
CA TRP A 216 9.20 -16.92 17.50
C TRP A 216 8.92 -15.97 18.67
N CYS A 217 8.26 -14.85 18.37
CA CYS A 217 7.85 -13.83 19.33
C CYS A 217 6.33 -13.79 19.55
N PHE A 218 5.60 -14.79 19.05
CA PHE A 218 4.14 -14.85 19.14
C PHE A 218 3.61 -14.79 20.58
N GLY A 219 4.34 -15.33 21.57
CA GLY A 219 3.97 -15.19 22.98
C GLY A 219 3.96 -13.73 23.43
N THR A 220 5.02 -12.99 23.13
CA THR A 220 5.12 -11.55 23.42
C THR A 220 4.05 -10.76 22.67
N ILE A 221 3.84 -11.05 21.38
CA ILE A 221 2.82 -10.37 20.57
C ILE A 221 1.43 -10.61 21.17
N ARG A 222 1.09 -11.86 21.49
CA ARG A 222 -0.18 -12.21 22.12
C ARG A 222 -0.40 -11.48 23.45
N SER A 223 0.62 -11.39 24.30
CA SER A 223 0.51 -10.63 25.56
C SER A 223 0.28 -9.13 25.33
N LEU A 224 0.85 -8.56 24.27
CA LEU A 224 0.60 -7.16 23.89
C LEU A 224 -0.81 -6.97 23.33
N GLU A 225 -1.28 -7.90 22.50
CA GLU A 225 -2.65 -7.93 21.96
C GLU A 225 -3.69 -7.96 23.07
N GLU A 226 -3.54 -8.90 24.02
CA GLU A 226 -4.41 -9.01 25.19
C GLU A 226 -4.38 -7.72 26.03
N LYS A 227 -3.19 -7.14 26.24
CA LYS A 227 -3.03 -5.90 27.00
C LYS A 227 -3.74 -4.69 26.37
N TYR A 228 -3.73 -4.59 25.04
CA TYR A 228 -4.28 -3.42 24.32
C TYR A 228 -5.65 -3.68 23.67
N GLY A 229 -6.21 -4.88 23.82
CA GLY A 229 -7.49 -5.23 23.20
C GLY A 229 -7.46 -5.21 21.67
N VAL A 230 -6.30 -5.48 21.07
CA VAL A 230 -6.09 -5.48 19.62
C VAL A 230 -5.84 -6.90 19.13
N ARG A 231 -5.96 -7.13 17.82
CA ARG A 231 -5.68 -8.43 17.21
C ARG A 231 -4.89 -8.26 15.93
N SER A 232 -3.85 -9.08 15.78
CA SER A 232 -3.03 -9.12 14.58
C SER A 232 -3.50 -10.19 13.59
N HIS A 233 -3.31 -9.89 12.31
CA HIS A 233 -3.40 -10.83 11.21
C HIS A 233 -1.97 -11.14 10.74
N PHE A 234 -1.58 -12.40 10.81
CA PHE A 234 -0.28 -12.85 10.31
C PHE A 234 -0.43 -13.43 8.91
N ASN A 235 0.23 -12.81 7.94
CA ASN A 235 0.31 -13.29 6.58
C ASN A 235 1.54 -14.20 6.46
N PHE A 236 1.33 -15.51 6.35
CA PHE A 236 2.42 -16.46 6.15
C PHE A 236 2.60 -16.74 4.66
N PHE A 237 3.80 -16.46 4.14
CA PHE A 237 4.12 -16.78 2.76
C PHE A 237 4.56 -18.24 2.62
N GLY A 238 3.66 -19.12 2.18
CA GLY A 238 3.91 -20.57 2.05
C GLY A 238 4.56 -21.01 0.74
N GLY A 239 5.32 -20.15 0.05
CA GLY A 239 5.67 -20.30 -1.37
C GLY A 239 6.13 -21.71 -1.82
N ASN A 240 5.52 -22.20 -2.91
CA ASN A 240 5.92 -23.41 -3.67
C ASN A 240 6.80 -23.08 -4.90
N GLY A 241 7.82 -22.25 -4.75
CA GLY A 241 8.72 -21.85 -5.85
C GLY A 241 9.91 -22.81 -6.07
N PRO A 242 10.43 -22.98 -7.31
CA PRO A 242 11.34 -24.06 -7.66
C PRO A 242 12.69 -23.97 -6.95
N ARG A 243 13.13 -25.10 -6.36
CA ARG A 243 14.51 -25.33 -5.92
C ARG A 243 15.45 -25.25 -7.12
N LYS A 244 15.99 -24.07 -7.42
CA LYS A 244 17.23 -23.93 -8.19
C LYS A 244 18.25 -23.17 -7.35
N GLY A 245 19.04 -23.93 -6.60
CA GLY A 245 20.27 -23.48 -5.96
C GLY A 245 20.11 -23.04 -4.50
N GLY A 246 20.25 -24.01 -3.57
CA GLY A 246 20.48 -23.74 -2.15
C GLY A 246 19.23 -23.79 -1.29
N GLY A 247 19.09 -24.87 -0.52
CA GLY A 247 17.90 -25.19 0.25
C GLY A 247 17.45 -24.08 1.22
N CYS A 248 16.20 -23.68 1.07
CA CYS A 248 15.35 -23.35 2.21
C CYS A 248 14.31 -24.46 2.33
N ALA A 249 14.36 -25.18 3.45
CA ALA A 249 13.28 -26.06 3.87
C ALA A 249 12.42 -25.30 4.88
N PHE A 250 11.14 -25.19 4.56
CA PHE A 250 10.01 -25.02 5.47
C PHE A 250 8.90 -25.83 4.76
N PHE A 251 8.30 -26.90 5.26
CA PHE A 251 8.17 -27.49 6.59
C PHE A 251 8.96 -28.81 6.71
#